data_AF-A0A9E6WU21-F1
#
_entry.id   AF-A0A9E6WU21-F1
#
_cell.length_a   1.000
_cell.length_b   1.000
_cell.length_c   1.000
_cell.angle_alpha   90.00
_cell.angle_beta   90.00
_cell.angle_gamma   90.00
#
_symmetry.space_group_name_H-M   'P 1'
#
loop_
_entity.id
_entity.type
_entity.pdbx_description
1 polymer ?
#
loop_
_entity_poly.entity_id
_entity_poly.type
_entity_poly.pdbx_seq_one_letter_code
_entity_poly.pdbx_strand_id
1 'polypeptide(L)'
;IPALIIVNAGFACAGLGIGPMFPAYILAASQVSGMASSVAIARVGVIGLAGYFIGPSVTGALAQVTSLPIAMTYPVLMLLLAGYQSHIIKK
;
A
#
# COMPACT_ATOMS: atom_id res chain seq x y z
N ILE A 1 -26.90 1.33 10.10
CA ILE A 1 -26.31 0.26 10.94
C ILE A 1 -25.67 -0.86 10.10
N PRO A 2 -26.37 -1.57 9.20
CA PRO A 2 -25.77 -2.68 8.44
C PRO A 2 -24.59 -2.26 7.55
N ALA A 3 -24.67 -1.09 6.90
CA ALA A 3 -23.57 -0.55 6.09
C ALA A 3 -22.28 -0.30 6.89
N LEU A 4 -22.38 0.13 8.15
CA LEU A 4 -21.21 0.38 9.00
C LEU A 4 -20.53 -0.94 9.41
N ILE A 5 -21.29 -2.00 9.62
CA ILE A 5 -20.74 -3.33 9.95
C ILE A 5 -19.93 -3.86 8.75
N ILE A 6 -20.48 -3.75 7.54
CA ILE A 6 -19.80 -4.18 6.31
C ILE A 6 -18.51 -3.38 6.08
N VAL A 7 -18.56 -2.06 6.24
CA VAL A 7 -17.38 -1.20 6.07
C VAL A 7 -16.29 -1.54 7.09
N ASN A 8 -16.64 -1.68 8.37
CA ASN A 8 -15.66 -2.02 9.40
C ASN A 8 -15.07 -3.42 9.20
N ALA A 9 -15.87 -4.41 8.81
CA ALA A 9 -15.37 -5.74 8.46
C ALA A 9 -14.40 -5.69 7.27
N GLY A 10 -14.71 -4.89 6.25
CA GLY A 10 -13.81 -4.67 5.11
C GLY A 10 -12.47 -4.02 5.51
N PHE A 11 -12.51 -2.99 6.34
CA PHE A 11 -11.30 -2.35 6.87
C PHE A 11 -10.51 -3.26 7.79
N ALA A 12 -11.16 -4.11 8.58
CA ALA A 12 -10.49 -5.11 9.41
C ALA A 12 -9.74 -6.13 8.54
N CYS A 13 -10.37 -6.67 7.50
CA CYS A 13 -9.71 -7.56 6.54
C CYS A 13 -8.54 -6.88 5.80
N ALA A 14 -8.74 -5.63 5.35
CA ALA A 14 -7.67 -4.87 4.72
C ALA A 14 -6.49 -4.62 5.68
N GLY A 15 -6.77 -4.27 6.93
CA GLY A 15 -5.75 -4.06 7.97
C GLY A 15 -4.93 -5.31 8.25
N LEU A 16 -5.57 -6.48 8.31
CA LEU A 16 -4.87 -7.76 8.46
C LEU A 16 -3.92 -8.05 7.29
N GLY A 17 -4.28 -7.65 6.07
CA GLY A 17 -3.42 -7.80 4.89
C GLY A 17 -2.26 -6.80 4.82
N ILE A 18 -2.48 -5.55 5.23
CA ILE A 18 -1.48 -4.48 5.16
C ILE A 18 -0.46 -4.57 6.31
N GLY A 19 -0.88 -5.03 7.49
CA GLY A 19 -0.04 -5.12 8.69
C GLY A 19 1.36 -5.71 8.44
N PRO A 20 1.49 -6.90 7.81
CA PRO A 20 2.78 -7.53 7.57
C PRO A 20 3.56 -6.95 6.36
N MET A 21 2.97 -6.08 5.53
CA MET A 21 3.62 -5.60 4.31
C MET A 21 4.90 -4.80 4.59
N PHE A 22 4.88 -3.89 5.56
CA PHE A 22 6.01 -3.00 5.80
C PHE A 22 7.27 -3.74 6.29
N PRO A 23 7.20 -4.64 7.30
CA PRO A 23 8.34 -5.50 7.66
C PRO A 23 8.79 -6.40 6.51
N ALA A 24 7.86 -6.96 5.72
CA ALA A 24 8.19 -7.82 4.58
C ALA A 24 8.99 -7.06 3.50
N TYR A 25 8.64 -5.80 3.21
CA TYR A 25 9.39 -4.97 2.27
C TYR A 25 10.79 -4.63 2.76
N ILE A 26 10.97 -4.36 4.06
CA ILE A 26 12.30 -4.12 4.64
C ILE A 26 13.18 -5.37 4.53
N LEU A 27 12.63 -6.54 4.85
CA LEU A 27 13.33 -7.82 4.73
C LEU A 27 13.71 -8.11 3.27
N ALA A 28 12.78 -7.96 2.33
CA ALA A 28 13.06 -8.12 0.91
C ALA A 28 14.14 -7.14 0.41
N ALA A 29 14.09 -5.88 0.83
CA ALA A 29 15.08 -4.88 0.48
C ALA A 29 16.49 -5.22 1.00
N SER A 30 16.57 -5.77 2.22
CA SER A 30 17.85 -6.17 2.82
C SER A 30 18.55 -7.33 2.10
N GLN A 31 17.79 -8.14 1.34
CA GLN A 31 18.30 -9.30 0.61
C GLN A 31 18.72 -8.98 -0.84
N VAL A 32 18.61 -7.72 -1.27
CA VAL A 32 19.03 -7.31 -2.62
C VAL A 32 20.55 -7.39 -2.74
N SER A 33 21.03 -8.26 -3.64
CA SER A 33 22.46 -8.44 -3.88
C SER A 33 23.10 -7.24 -4.58
N GLY A 34 24.34 -6.92 -4.21
CA GLY A 34 25.13 -5.85 -4.86
C GLY A 34 25.01 -4.45 -4.25
N MET A 35 24.25 -4.27 -3.16
CA MET A 35 24.21 -3.02 -2.39
C MET A 35 24.25 -3.26 -0.88
N ALA A 36 24.74 -2.27 -0.13
CA ALA A 36 24.64 -2.31 1.33
C ALA A 36 23.17 -2.28 1.75
N SER A 37 22.79 -3.15 2.70
CA SER A 37 21.41 -3.29 3.19
C SER A 37 20.82 -1.95 3.65
N SER A 38 21.61 -1.07 4.28
CA SER A 38 21.12 0.26 4.70
C SER A 38 20.69 1.14 3.52
N VAL A 39 21.42 1.08 2.39
CA VAL A 39 21.10 1.87 1.19
C VAL A 39 19.85 1.33 0.51
N ALA A 40 19.67 0.01 0.46
CA ALA A 40 18.49 -0.61 -0.10
C ALA A 40 17.22 -0.29 0.72
N ILE A 41 17.29 -0.39 2.05
CA ILE A 41 16.19 -0.04 2.95
C ILE A 41 15.87 1.46 2.86
N ALA A 42 16.89 2.32 2.82
CA ALA A 42 16.70 3.77 2.69
C ALA A 42 15.92 4.14 1.41
N ARG A 43 16.19 3.47 0.29
CA ARG A 43 15.46 3.68 -0.97
C ARG A 43 13.98 3.30 -0.85
N VAL A 44 13.68 2.16 -0.24
CA VAL A 44 12.29 1.76 0.04
C VAL A 44 11.60 2.79 0.92
N GLY A 45 12.30 3.34 1.93
CA GLY A 45 11.79 4.43 2.77
C GLY A 45 11.45 5.70 1.99
N VAL A 46 12.32 6.14 1.07
CA VAL A 46 12.08 7.33 0.23
C VAL A 46 10.90 7.11 -0.72
N ILE A 47 10.77 5.92 -1.30
CA ILE A 47 9.63 5.55 -2.15
C ILE A 47 8.33 5.54 -1.32
N GLY A 48 8.36 4.98 -0.11
CA GLY A 48 7.24 4.99 0.82
C GLY A 48 6.80 6.41 1.19
N LEU A 49 7.75 7.31 1.42
CA LEU A 49 7.48 8.72 1.70
C LEU A 49 6.83 9.41 0.50
N ALA A 50 7.33 9.19 -0.72
CA ALA A 50 6.70 9.71 -1.93
C ALA A 50 5.26 9.20 -2.09
N GLY A 51 5.03 7.91 -1.85
CA GLY A 51 3.70 7.31 -1.84
C GLY A 51 2.78 7.91 -0.79
N TYR A 52 3.30 8.25 0.39
CA TYR A 52 2.54 8.89 1.47
C TYR A 52 2.03 10.29 1.08
N PHE A 53 2.81 11.07 0.32
CA PHE A 53 2.37 12.37 -0.17
C PHE A 53 1.44 12.26 -1.38
N ILE A 54 1.75 11.36 -2.32
CA ILE A 54 1.00 11.25 -3.58
C ILE A 54 -0.35 10.55 -3.36
N GLY A 55 -0.40 9.49 -2.55
CA GLY A 55 -1.58 8.65 -2.38
C GLY A 55 -2.84 9.40 -1.94
N PRO A 56 -2.82 10.09 -0.77
CA PRO A 56 -3.95 10.89 -0.30
C PRO A 56 -4.28 12.06 -1.23
N SER A 57 -3.27 12.69 -1.83
CA SER A 57 -3.46 13.82 -2.75
C SER A 57 -4.21 13.41 -4.01
N VAL A 58 -3.83 12.30 -4.63
CA VAL A 58 -4.52 11.74 -5.81
C VAL A 58 -5.92 11.27 -5.44
N THR A 59 -6.06 10.57 -4.30
CA THR A 59 -7.38 10.11 -3.82
C THR A 59 -8.32 11.28 -3.54
N GLY A 60 -7.81 12.36 -2.94
CA GLY A 60 -8.58 13.58 -2.67
C GLY A 60 -8.98 14.33 -3.93
N ALA A 61 -8.07 14.46 -4.90
CA ALA A 61 -8.37 15.07 -6.20
C ALA A 61 -9.45 14.27 -6.94
N LEU A 62 -9.35 12.93 -6.96
CA LEU A 62 -10.39 12.05 -7.53
C LEU A 62 -11.73 12.21 -6.80
N ALA A 63 -11.71 12.34 -5.48
CA ALA A 63 -12.93 12.53 -4.69
C ALA A 63 -13.67 13.83 -5.04
N GLN A 64 -12.95 14.89 -5.43
CA GLN A 64 -13.55 16.15 -5.86
C GLN A 64 -14.25 16.05 -7.22
N VAL A 65 -13.74 15.23 -8.14
CA VAL A 65 -14.28 15.14 -9.51
C VAL A 65 -15.32 14.04 -9.72
N THR A 66 -15.27 12.92 -8.98
CA THR A 66 -16.20 11.80 -9.17
C THR A 66 -17.18 11.61 -8.03
N SER A 67 -16.66 11.39 -6.81
CA SER A 67 -17.35 11.11 -5.54
C SER A 67 -16.48 10.22 -4.66
N LEU A 68 -16.67 10.31 -3.34
CA LEU A 68 -15.91 9.60 -2.32
C LEU A 68 -15.81 8.06 -2.53
N PRO A 69 -16.91 7.35 -2.86
CA PRO A 69 -16.86 5.90 -3.04
C PRO A 69 -15.98 5.47 -4.22
N ILE A 70 -16.05 6.22 -5.32
CA ILE A 70 -15.27 5.96 -6.53
C ILE A 70 -13.80 6.28 -6.26
N ALA A 71 -13.49 7.37 -5.57
CA ALA A 71 -12.12 7.71 -5.18
C ALA A 71 -11.48 6.62 -4.30
N MET A 72 -12.25 5.99 -3.40
CA MET A 72 -11.76 4.90 -2.54
C MET A 72 -11.46 3.60 -3.30
N THR A 73 -11.89 3.46 -4.56
CA THR A 73 -11.43 2.34 -5.40
C THR A 73 -9.95 2.46 -5.79
N TYR A 74 -9.41 3.67 -5.87
CA TYR A 74 -7.98 3.89 -6.16
C TYR A 74 -7.03 3.22 -5.15
N PRO A 75 -7.12 3.47 -3.82
CA PRO A 75 -6.26 2.82 -2.86
C PRO A 75 -6.50 1.30 -2.80
N VAL A 76 -7.72 0.82 -3.05
CA VAL A 76 -8.02 -0.62 -3.12
C VAL A 76 -7.30 -1.29 -4.29
N LEU A 77 -7.36 -0.68 -5.48
CA LEU A 77 -6.66 -1.18 -6.67
C LEU A 77 -5.14 -1.15 -6.46
N MET A 78 -4.61 -0.08 -5.87
CA MET A 78 -3.19 0.01 -5.50
C MET A 78 -2.77 -1.12 -4.56
N LEU A 79 -3.61 -1.49 -3.61
CA LEU A 79 -3.35 -2.60 -2.69
C LEU A 79 -3.33 -3.96 -3.39
N LEU A 80 -4.27 -4.18 -4.31
CA LEU A 80 -4.32 -5.39 -5.13
C LEU A 80 -3.09 -5.50 -6.03
N LEU A 81 -2.66 -4.39 -6.64
CA LEU A 81 -1.43 -4.33 -7.43
C LEU A 81 -0.18 -4.60 -6.57
N ALA A 82 -0.13 -4.10 -5.34
CA ALA A 82 0.96 -4.41 -4.41
C ALA A 82 0.98 -5.90 -4.03
N GLY A 83 -0.19 -6.51 -3.78
CA GLY A 83 -0.32 -7.94 -3.56
C GLY A 83 0.11 -8.78 -4.77
N TYR A 84 -0.28 -8.37 -5.98
CA TYR A 84 0.14 -9.01 -7.22
C TYR A 84 1.66 -8.95 -7.42
N GLN A 85 2.28 -7.78 -7.21
CA GLN A 85 3.73 -7.62 -7.29
C GLN A 85 4.49 -8.47 -6.26
N SER A 86 3.95 -8.65 -5.06
CA SER A 86 4.54 -9.53 -4.06
C SER A 86 4.67 -10.98 -4.55
N HIS A 87 3.78 -11.46 -5.41
CA HIS A 87 3.87 -12.80 -6.00
C HIS A 87 5.08 -12.95 -6.93
N ILE A 88 5.50 -11.86 -7.58
CA ILE A 88 6.64 -11.83 -8.51
C ILE A 88 7.97 -11.75 -7.75
N ILE A 89 7.97 -11.20 -6.53
CA ILE A 89 9.16 -11.04 -5.68
C ILE A 89 9.58 -12.35 -4.99
N LYS A 90 8.74 -13.40 -4.99
CA LYS A 90 9.15 -14.72 -4.53
C LYS A 90 10.22 -15.30 -5.44
N LYS A 91 11.47 -15.27 -4.97
CA LYS A 91 12.58 -16.12 -5.43
C LYS A 91 13.07 -16.95 -4.27
#